data_AF-A5FBX6-F1
#
_entry.id   AF-A5FBX6-F1
#
_cell.length_a   1.000
_cell.length_b   1.000
_cell.length_c   1.000
_cell.angle_alpha   90.00
_cell.angle_beta   90.00
_cell.angle_gamma   90.00
#
_symmetry.space_group_name_H-M   'P 1'
#
loop_
_entity.id
_entity.type
_entity.pdbx_description
1 polymer ?
#
loop_
_entity_poly.entity_id
_entity_poly.type
_entity_poly.pdbx_seq_one_letter_code
_entity_poly.pdbx_strand_id
1 'polypeptide(L)'
;MENLIIPLLGKSLKSKEILSFIRQYNLPANPKIELDYLGDIFESKSANEKSGIYMTFEGYKRFKYGYGEPAEIIKNPDKSLFLTEISLENDYTNNKIPSIIKFPFGLIQGDDYKTVVNKIGKKPNKKGVSSYGKYYWTEFDDYRILTAFDKDLEILIWIRIKKLTLQEKEKIRLKKFLNQQSKNINPDNADLILSFLYKLPTIEWEKRRKNGDKEFTKEKIGLIETLLKDYINTLIKLTKEKKASSIFNSIKKLVLAINKINPKYDYFIETMEREELCQFINDIIRNTGLEFEANFDLTEEWREW
;
A
#
# COMPACT_ATOMS: atom_id res chain seq x y z
N MET A 1 -11.67 -20.90 -19.79
CA MET A 1 -10.24 -21.00 -20.18
C MET A 1 -9.44 -20.50 -19.00
N GLU A 2 -8.80 -21.42 -18.26
CA GLU A 2 -8.08 -21.08 -17.02
C GLU A 2 -6.96 -20.08 -17.29
N ASN A 3 -6.89 -19.03 -16.47
CA ASN A 3 -5.78 -18.08 -16.47
C ASN A 3 -4.51 -18.81 -16.00
N LEU A 4 -3.69 -19.30 -16.92
CA LEU A 4 -2.50 -20.11 -16.60
C LEU A 4 -1.38 -19.32 -15.88
N ILE A 5 -1.40 -17.99 -15.96
CA ILE A 5 -0.24 -17.15 -15.58
C ILE A 5 -0.35 -16.60 -14.16
N ILE A 6 -1.50 -16.07 -13.78
CA ILE A 6 -1.71 -15.46 -12.46
C ILE A 6 -1.40 -16.45 -11.31
N PRO A 7 -1.82 -17.75 -11.37
CA PRO A 7 -1.50 -18.73 -10.34
C PRO A 7 -0.01 -19.05 -10.20
N LEU A 8 0.85 -18.64 -11.14
CA LEU A 8 2.30 -18.83 -11.03
C LEU A 8 2.94 -17.85 -10.03
N LEU A 9 2.29 -16.71 -9.76
CA LEU A 9 2.84 -15.68 -8.88
C LEU A 9 3.00 -16.19 -7.44
N GLY A 10 4.23 -16.10 -6.92
CA GLY A 10 4.63 -16.57 -5.60
C GLY A 10 5.05 -18.05 -5.57
N LYS A 11 4.99 -18.77 -6.70
CA LYS A 11 5.51 -20.14 -6.78
C LYS A 11 7.01 -20.15 -6.89
N SER A 12 7.63 -21.22 -6.40
CA SER A 12 9.07 -21.41 -6.53
C SER A 12 9.47 -21.71 -7.97
N LEU A 13 10.66 -21.27 -8.37
CA LEU A 13 11.33 -21.70 -9.61
C LEU A 13 11.44 -23.24 -9.71
N LYS A 14 11.41 -23.94 -8.57
CA LYS A 14 11.47 -25.41 -8.50
C LYS A 14 10.09 -26.09 -8.51
N SER A 15 9.00 -25.33 -8.50
CA SER A 15 7.65 -25.88 -8.58
C SER A 15 7.40 -26.56 -9.93
N LYS A 16 6.51 -27.57 -9.95
CA LYS A 16 6.20 -28.31 -11.18
C LYS A 16 5.62 -27.39 -12.24
N GLU A 17 4.81 -26.43 -11.83
CA GLU A 17 4.09 -25.48 -12.67
C GLU A 17 5.04 -24.47 -13.31
N ILE A 18 5.97 -23.89 -12.53
CA ILE A 18 6.98 -22.99 -13.09
C ILE A 18 7.90 -23.75 -14.05
N LEU A 19 8.37 -24.94 -13.67
CA LEU A 19 9.23 -25.75 -14.54
C LEU A 19 8.51 -26.17 -15.83
N SER A 20 7.21 -26.50 -15.75
CA SER A 20 6.40 -26.80 -16.92
C SER A 20 6.26 -25.59 -17.84
N PHE A 21 5.98 -24.42 -17.27
CA PHE A 21 5.88 -23.16 -18.02
C PHE A 21 7.20 -22.79 -18.69
N ILE A 22 8.32 -22.92 -17.97
CA ILE A 22 9.67 -22.66 -18.48
C ILE A 22 9.99 -23.57 -19.67
N ARG A 23 9.70 -24.87 -19.56
CA ARG A 23 9.91 -25.83 -20.66
C ARG A 23 9.02 -25.54 -21.86
N GLN A 24 7.73 -25.26 -21.61
CA GLN A 24 6.75 -25.00 -22.68
C GLN A 24 7.17 -23.81 -23.55
N TYR A 25 7.76 -22.77 -22.94
CA TYR A 25 8.13 -21.54 -23.63
C TYR A 25 9.63 -21.32 -23.80
N ASN A 26 10.43 -22.40 -23.64
CA ASN A 26 11.88 -22.38 -23.80
C ASN A 26 12.58 -21.23 -23.05
N LEU A 27 12.18 -21.00 -21.80
CA LEU A 27 12.81 -20.02 -20.93
C LEU A 27 14.06 -20.61 -20.26
N PRO A 28 15.06 -19.79 -19.89
CA PRO A 28 16.19 -20.26 -19.09
C PRO A 28 15.74 -20.80 -17.73
N ALA A 29 15.98 -22.09 -17.48
CA ALA A 29 15.64 -22.74 -16.21
C ALA A 29 16.58 -22.37 -15.05
N ASN A 30 17.79 -21.91 -15.37
CA ASN A 30 18.82 -21.50 -14.41
C ASN A 30 19.15 -20.01 -14.65
N PRO A 31 18.30 -19.09 -14.18
CA PRO A 31 18.55 -17.67 -14.35
C PRO A 31 19.76 -17.26 -13.51
N LYS A 32 20.48 -16.22 -13.95
CA LYS A 32 21.67 -15.72 -13.24
C LYS A 32 21.26 -15.27 -11.83
N ILE A 33 21.92 -15.82 -10.81
CA ILE A 33 21.69 -15.45 -9.42
C ILE A 33 22.52 -14.21 -9.11
N GLU A 34 21.87 -13.14 -8.70
CA GLU A 34 22.52 -11.98 -8.11
C GLU A 34 22.42 -12.07 -6.59
N LEU A 35 23.51 -11.79 -5.89
CA LEU A 35 23.56 -11.76 -4.44
C LEU A 35 23.60 -10.31 -3.97
N ASP A 36 22.97 -10.03 -2.83
CA ASP A 36 23.13 -8.75 -2.14
C ASP A 36 24.43 -8.71 -1.30
N TYR A 37 24.66 -7.59 -0.61
CA TYR A 37 25.86 -7.38 0.20
C TYR A 37 25.96 -8.32 1.42
N LEU A 38 24.87 -9.00 1.79
CA LEU A 38 24.83 -10.01 2.85
C LEU A 38 25.03 -11.44 2.31
N GLY A 39 25.18 -11.58 0.98
CA GLY A 39 25.30 -12.87 0.31
C GLY A 39 23.96 -13.56 0.07
N ASP A 40 22.84 -12.86 0.27
CA ASP A 40 21.50 -13.41 0.05
C ASP A 40 21.07 -13.24 -1.41
N ILE A 41 20.28 -14.20 -1.91
CA ILE A 41 19.75 -14.14 -3.28
C ILE A 41 18.85 -12.90 -3.41
N PHE A 42 19.21 -12.00 -4.32
CA PHE A 42 18.53 -10.73 -4.55
C PHE A 42 17.36 -10.90 -5.52
N GLU A 43 17.63 -10.70 -6.81
CA GLU A 43 16.68 -10.80 -7.91
C GLU A 43 17.31 -11.69 -8.99
N SER A 44 16.47 -12.40 -9.71
CA SER A 44 16.89 -13.18 -10.86
C SER A 44 15.86 -13.09 -11.98
N LYS A 45 16.33 -12.93 -13.21
CA LYS A 45 15.47 -12.78 -14.39
C LYS A 45 15.59 -13.99 -15.30
N SER A 46 14.46 -14.49 -15.75
CA SER A 46 14.37 -15.49 -16.82
C SER A 46 13.53 -14.92 -17.95
N ALA A 47 14.10 -14.81 -19.14
CA ALA A 47 13.45 -14.18 -20.28
C ALA A 47 13.68 -14.96 -21.57
N ASN A 48 12.71 -14.89 -22.46
CA ASN A 48 12.82 -15.34 -23.83
C ASN A 48 12.18 -14.28 -24.73
N GLU A 49 13.02 -13.44 -25.33
CA GLU A 49 12.60 -12.32 -26.16
C GLU A 49 11.82 -12.78 -27.39
N LYS A 50 12.19 -13.91 -28.00
CA LYS A 50 11.46 -14.49 -29.15
C LYS A 50 10.03 -14.85 -28.79
N SER A 51 9.82 -15.31 -27.57
CA SER A 51 8.51 -15.66 -27.02
C SER A 51 7.79 -14.45 -26.39
N GLY A 52 8.50 -13.34 -26.19
CA GLY A 52 8.00 -12.14 -25.53
C GLY A 52 7.66 -12.32 -24.05
N ILE A 53 8.41 -13.16 -23.33
CA ILE A 53 8.12 -13.51 -21.93
C ILE A 53 9.30 -13.11 -21.06
N TYR A 54 9.00 -12.37 -19.99
CA TYR A 54 9.99 -11.91 -19.02
C TYR A 54 9.47 -12.20 -17.61
N MET A 55 10.21 -12.99 -16.85
CA MET A 55 9.89 -13.39 -15.48
C MET A 55 10.93 -12.85 -14.51
N THR A 56 10.48 -12.30 -13.40
CA THR A 56 11.33 -11.82 -12.31
C THR A 56 11.06 -12.63 -11.06
N PHE A 57 12.14 -13.15 -10.48
CA PHE A 57 12.12 -13.91 -9.26
C PHE A 57 12.89 -13.19 -8.15
N GLU A 58 12.41 -13.31 -6.92
CA GLU A 58 13.12 -12.85 -5.72
C GLU A 58 13.60 -14.03 -4.89
N GLY A 59 14.75 -13.86 -4.23
CA GLY A 59 15.24 -14.84 -3.26
C GLY A 59 14.35 -14.91 -2.03
N TYR A 60 14.34 -16.06 -1.34
CA TYR A 60 13.44 -16.34 -0.22
C TYR A 60 13.38 -15.27 0.85
N LYS A 61 14.51 -14.76 1.35
CA LYS A 61 14.50 -13.75 2.43
C LYS A 61 13.79 -12.47 2.02
N ARG A 62 14.08 -11.98 0.82
CA ARG A 62 13.41 -10.79 0.25
C ARG A 62 11.94 -11.07 -0.04
N PHE A 63 11.65 -12.24 -0.60
CA PHE A 63 10.29 -12.65 -0.87
C PHE A 63 9.45 -12.73 0.42
N LYS A 64 9.99 -13.37 1.47
CA LYS A 64 9.33 -13.50 2.78
C LYS A 64 9.06 -12.13 3.39
N TYR A 65 10.04 -11.24 3.37
CA TYR A 65 9.90 -9.88 3.89
C TYR A 65 8.86 -9.06 3.09
N GLY A 66 8.92 -9.13 1.76
CA GLY A 66 8.07 -8.35 0.88
C GLY A 66 6.65 -8.87 0.74
N TYR A 67 6.45 -10.18 0.71
CA TYR A 67 5.20 -10.83 0.28
C TYR A 67 4.63 -11.85 1.28
N GLY A 68 5.36 -12.12 2.37
CA GLY A 68 5.01 -13.12 3.38
C GLY A 68 5.56 -14.51 3.07
N GLU A 69 5.27 -15.48 3.93
CA GLU A 69 5.70 -16.86 3.72
C GLU A 69 5.18 -17.42 2.38
N PRO A 70 6.03 -18.10 1.60
CA PRO A 70 5.57 -18.83 0.43
C PRO A 70 4.53 -19.88 0.81
N ALA A 71 3.52 -20.06 -0.04
CA ALA A 71 2.50 -21.09 0.17
C ALA A 71 3.06 -22.52 0.01
N GLU A 72 4.19 -22.67 -0.70
CA GLU A 72 4.83 -23.96 -0.96
C GLU A 72 5.85 -24.30 0.13
N ILE A 73 5.76 -25.50 0.71
CA ILE A 73 6.77 -26.04 1.61
C ILE A 73 7.95 -26.53 0.79
N ILE A 74 9.11 -25.88 0.95
CA ILE A 74 10.30 -26.15 0.12
C ILE A 74 11.47 -26.56 0.99
N LYS A 75 12.19 -27.60 0.56
CA LYS A 75 13.48 -27.97 1.16
C LYS A 75 14.53 -26.92 0.81
N ASN A 76 15.22 -26.39 1.82
CA ASN A 76 16.24 -25.35 1.70
C ASN A 76 15.69 -24.06 1.05
N PRO A 77 14.75 -23.37 1.71
CA PRO A 77 14.09 -22.18 1.17
C PRO A 77 15.10 -21.07 0.86
N ASP A 78 16.17 -20.91 1.64
CA ASP A 78 17.18 -19.85 1.44
C ASP A 78 17.90 -19.89 0.08
N LYS A 79 17.87 -21.04 -0.61
CA LYS A 79 18.43 -21.22 -1.96
C LYS A 79 17.35 -21.24 -3.05
N SER A 80 16.17 -20.69 -2.76
CA SER A 80 15.01 -20.75 -3.64
C SER A 80 14.61 -19.35 -4.11
N LEU A 81 14.13 -19.33 -5.35
CA LEU A 81 13.65 -18.17 -6.09
C LEU A 81 12.14 -18.28 -6.24
N PHE A 82 11.42 -17.17 -6.06
CA PHE A 82 9.95 -17.11 -6.12
C PHE A 82 9.50 -16.06 -7.12
N LEU A 83 8.56 -16.42 -7.99
CA LEU A 83 8.09 -15.54 -9.05
C LEU A 83 7.31 -14.35 -8.46
N THR A 84 7.74 -13.12 -8.70
CA THR A 84 7.05 -11.90 -8.22
C THR A 84 6.45 -11.08 -9.35
N GLU A 85 6.98 -11.21 -10.57
CA GLU A 85 6.53 -10.46 -11.73
C GLU A 85 6.65 -11.29 -13.01
N ILE A 86 5.68 -11.12 -13.91
CA ILE A 86 5.74 -11.60 -15.28
C ILE A 86 5.24 -10.53 -16.25
N SER A 87 6.01 -10.27 -17.31
CA SER A 87 5.62 -9.41 -18.43
C SER A 87 5.49 -10.23 -19.70
N LEU A 88 4.45 -9.91 -20.48
CA LEU A 88 4.20 -10.49 -21.79
C LEU A 88 4.25 -9.35 -22.80
N GLU A 89 5.40 -9.20 -23.45
CA GLU A 89 5.74 -8.07 -24.29
C GLU A 89 6.50 -8.55 -25.51
N ASN A 90 6.09 -8.10 -26.68
CA ASN A 90 6.80 -8.27 -27.94
C ASN A 90 6.66 -6.98 -28.76
N ASP A 91 7.36 -6.90 -29.90
CA ASP A 91 7.23 -5.77 -30.81
C ASP A 91 5.95 -5.89 -31.67
N TYR A 92 4.79 -5.84 -31.01
CA TYR A 92 3.48 -5.94 -31.65
C TYR A 92 3.18 -4.75 -32.56
N THR A 93 3.58 -3.54 -32.17
CA THR A 93 3.29 -2.33 -32.95
C THR A 93 3.84 -2.44 -34.37
N ASN A 94 5.09 -2.89 -34.52
CA ASN A 94 5.75 -2.99 -35.82
C ASN A 94 5.41 -4.30 -36.55
N ASN A 95 5.41 -5.44 -35.85
CA ASN A 95 5.31 -6.74 -36.52
C ASN A 95 3.87 -7.23 -36.68
N LYS A 96 2.94 -6.70 -35.88
CA LYS A 96 1.55 -7.19 -35.78
C LYS A 96 1.43 -8.70 -35.50
N ILE A 97 2.48 -9.30 -34.94
CA ILE A 97 2.51 -10.70 -34.52
C ILE A 97 2.02 -10.77 -33.07
N PRO A 98 0.87 -11.39 -32.79
CA PRO A 98 0.35 -11.50 -31.44
C PRO A 98 1.27 -12.30 -30.53
N SER A 99 1.16 -12.08 -29.22
CA SER A 99 1.83 -12.90 -28.21
C SER A 99 1.41 -14.36 -28.37
N ILE A 100 2.40 -15.25 -28.28
CA ILE A 100 2.16 -16.70 -28.28
C ILE A 100 1.40 -17.16 -27.01
N ILE A 101 1.35 -16.30 -25.99
CA ILE A 101 0.64 -16.54 -24.73
C ILE A 101 -0.65 -15.72 -24.70
N LYS A 102 -1.76 -16.38 -24.36
CA LYS A 102 -3.03 -15.70 -24.11
C LYS A 102 -2.92 -14.84 -22.84
N PHE A 103 -3.25 -13.56 -22.96
CA PHE A 103 -3.34 -12.69 -21.79
C PHE A 103 -4.54 -13.10 -20.92
N PRO A 104 -4.48 -12.87 -19.60
CA PRO A 104 -5.59 -13.16 -18.71
C PRO A 104 -6.83 -12.33 -19.09
N PHE A 105 -8.00 -12.77 -18.62
CA PHE A 105 -9.29 -12.11 -18.88
C PHE A 105 -9.72 -12.05 -20.36
N GLY A 106 -9.08 -12.84 -21.23
CA GLY A 106 -9.36 -12.81 -22.67
C GLY A 106 -8.88 -11.53 -23.37
N LEU A 107 -7.94 -10.81 -22.74
CA LEU A 107 -7.26 -9.68 -23.36
C LEU A 107 -6.48 -10.15 -24.59
N ILE A 108 -6.43 -9.30 -25.61
CA ILE A 108 -5.59 -9.48 -26.80
C ILE A 108 -4.90 -8.18 -27.14
N GLN A 109 -3.71 -8.26 -27.71
CA GLN A 109 -3.07 -7.08 -28.29
C GLN A 109 -3.94 -6.51 -29.40
N GLY A 110 -4.06 -5.19 -29.47
CA GLY A 110 -5.03 -4.53 -30.33
C GLY A 110 -6.31 -4.07 -29.61
N ASP A 111 -6.63 -4.60 -28.43
CA ASP A 111 -7.80 -4.12 -27.67
C ASP A 111 -7.67 -2.63 -27.33
N ASP A 112 -8.72 -1.85 -27.57
CA ASP A 112 -8.79 -0.46 -27.10
C ASP A 112 -9.01 -0.38 -25.58
N TYR A 113 -8.80 0.80 -24.99
CA TYR A 113 -8.93 1.01 -23.54
C TYR A 113 -10.31 0.58 -22.97
N LYS A 114 -11.41 0.89 -23.67
CA LYS A 114 -12.77 0.57 -23.19
C LYS A 114 -12.97 -0.95 -23.20
N THR A 115 -12.51 -1.62 -24.25
CA THR A 115 -12.53 -3.08 -24.37
C THR A 115 -11.70 -3.74 -23.27
N VAL A 116 -10.49 -3.24 -22.99
CA VAL A 116 -9.64 -3.73 -21.90
C VAL A 116 -10.35 -3.60 -20.54
N VAL A 117 -10.91 -2.43 -20.22
CA VAL A 117 -11.62 -2.21 -18.94
C VAL A 117 -12.83 -3.15 -18.81
N ASN A 118 -13.58 -3.36 -19.89
CA ASN A 118 -14.73 -4.27 -19.90
C ASN A 118 -14.30 -5.73 -19.67
N LYS A 119 -13.25 -6.21 -20.37
CA LYS A 119 -12.74 -7.58 -20.21
C LYS A 119 -12.18 -7.84 -18.81
N ILE A 120 -11.45 -6.88 -18.26
CA ILE A 120 -10.93 -6.97 -16.88
C ILE A 120 -12.07 -6.92 -15.85
N GLY A 121 -13.19 -6.26 -16.17
CA GLY A 121 -14.33 -6.10 -15.27
C GLY A 121 -14.07 -5.15 -14.10
N LYS A 122 -12.96 -4.40 -14.14
CA LYS A 122 -12.55 -3.48 -13.07
C LYS A 122 -11.85 -2.26 -13.66
N LYS A 123 -12.18 -1.07 -13.12
CA LYS A 123 -11.53 0.18 -13.51
C LYS A 123 -10.10 0.25 -12.95
N PRO A 124 -9.13 0.79 -13.71
CA PRO A 124 -7.79 0.99 -13.22
C PRO A 124 -7.76 2.03 -12.09
N ASN A 125 -6.89 1.82 -11.11
CA ASN A 125 -6.72 2.69 -9.95
C ASN A 125 -5.54 3.65 -10.10
N LYS A 126 -4.64 3.41 -11.07
CA LYS A 126 -3.54 4.30 -11.41
C LYS A 126 -3.31 4.30 -12.92
N LYS A 127 -2.95 5.46 -13.47
CA LYS A 127 -2.59 5.66 -14.88
C LYS A 127 -1.32 6.48 -14.99
N GLY A 128 -0.64 6.38 -16.13
CA GLY A 128 0.51 7.22 -16.45
C GLY A 128 0.84 7.20 -17.93
N VAL A 129 1.93 7.88 -18.28
CA VAL A 129 2.48 7.95 -19.64
C VAL A 129 3.94 7.50 -19.58
N SER A 130 4.37 6.79 -20.62
CA SER A 130 5.74 6.31 -20.81
C SER A 130 6.15 6.52 -22.28
N SER A 131 7.34 6.05 -22.67
CA SER A 131 7.85 6.15 -24.04
C SER A 131 6.95 5.45 -25.07
N TYR A 132 6.38 4.31 -24.69
CA TYR A 132 5.47 3.53 -25.55
C TYR A 132 4.03 4.04 -25.57
N GLY A 133 3.67 5.03 -24.75
CA GLY A 133 2.30 5.57 -24.67
C GLY A 133 1.70 5.52 -23.27
N LYS A 134 0.38 5.32 -23.17
CA LYS A 134 -0.36 5.32 -21.90
C LYS A 134 -0.25 3.95 -21.23
N TYR A 135 -0.28 3.92 -19.90
CA TYR A 135 -0.44 2.66 -19.16
C TYR A 135 -1.43 2.81 -18.02
N TYR A 136 -2.03 1.69 -17.64
CA TYR A 136 -3.02 1.62 -16.58
C TYR A 136 -2.75 0.43 -15.67
N TRP A 137 -2.65 0.70 -14.37
CA TRP A 137 -2.61 -0.32 -13.32
C TRP A 137 -4.02 -0.60 -12.81
N THR A 138 -4.37 -1.89 -12.77
CA THR A 138 -5.57 -2.39 -12.11
C THR A 138 -5.17 -3.35 -10.99
N GLU A 139 -5.46 -2.96 -9.75
CA GLU A 139 -5.18 -3.75 -8.55
C GLU A 139 -6.24 -4.80 -8.26
N PHE A 140 -5.80 -5.98 -7.84
CA PHE A 140 -6.58 -7.08 -7.27
C PHE A 140 -6.12 -7.35 -5.83
N ASP A 141 -6.62 -8.40 -5.19
CA ASP A 141 -6.32 -8.67 -3.78
C ASP A 141 -4.87 -9.14 -3.54
N ASP A 142 -4.29 -9.88 -4.50
CA ASP A 142 -2.93 -10.46 -4.37
C ASP A 142 -1.92 -9.99 -5.41
N TYR A 143 -2.38 -9.32 -6.46
CA TYR A 143 -1.56 -8.88 -7.58
C TYR A 143 -2.16 -7.62 -8.22
N ARG A 144 -1.41 -7.01 -9.13
CA ARG A 144 -1.89 -5.96 -10.03
C ARG A 144 -1.45 -6.23 -11.45
N ILE A 145 -2.26 -5.80 -12.41
CA ILE A 145 -1.94 -5.86 -13.84
C ILE A 145 -1.72 -4.46 -14.39
N LEU A 146 -0.61 -4.25 -15.09
CA LEU A 146 -0.40 -3.12 -15.97
C LEU A 146 -0.83 -3.51 -17.38
N THR A 147 -1.58 -2.63 -18.01
CA THR A 147 -1.93 -2.69 -19.43
C THR A 147 -1.28 -1.50 -20.12
N ALA A 148 -0.41 -1.76 -21.09
CA ALA A 148 0.36 -0.75 -21.82
C ALA A 148 -0.26 -0.53 -23.20
N PHE A 149 -0.40 0.72 -23.59
CA PHE A 149 -1.04 1.12 -24.83
C PHE A 149 -0.04 1.87 -25.70
N ASP A 150 -0.07 1.55 -26.99
CA ASP A 150 0.69 2.26 -28.01
C ASP A 150 0.35 3.75 -28.01
N LYS A 151 1.35 4.59 -28.22
CA LYS A 151 1.23 6.05 -28.15
C LYS A 151 0.33 6.60 -29.26
N ASP A 152 0.44 6.04 -30.46
CA ASP A 152 -0.19 6.60 -31.66
C ASP A 152 -1.47 5.84 -32.01
N LEU A 153 -1.46 4.52 -31.83
CA LEU A 153 -2.61 3.66 -32.15
C LEU A 153 -3.62 3.56 -31.00
N GLU A 154 -3.22 3.90 -29.76
CA GLU A 154 -4.04 3.78 -28.54
C GLU A 154 -4.61 2.36 -28.29
N ILE A 155 -3.88 1.33 -28.74
CA ILE A 155 -4.24 -0.09 -28.56
C ILE A 155 -3.33 -0.78 -27.55
N LEU A 156 -3.85 -1.83 -26.88
CA LEU A 156 -3.08 -2.68 -25.97
C LEU A 156 -1.91 -3.34 -26.72
N ILE A 157 -0.69 -3.16 -26.21
CA ILE A 157 0.54 -3.71 -26.80
C ILE A 157 1.20 -4.75 -25.91
N TRP A 158 1.12 -4.63 -24.59
CA TRP A 158 1.69 -5.62 -23.68
C TRP A 158 1.07 -5.50 -22.29
N ILE A 159 1.30 -6.52 -21.46
CA ILE A 159 0.88 -6.53 -20.07
C ILE A 159 1.99 -6.93 -19.12
N ARG A 160 1.84 -6.52 -17.86
CA ARG A 160 2.69 -6.97 -16.76
C ARG A 160 1.86 -7.26 -15.53
N ILE A 161 2.13 -8.38 -14.89
CA ILE A 161 1.43 -8.82 -13.69
C ILE A 161 2.46 -8.86 -12.55
N LYS A 162 2.18 -8.15 -11.46
CA LYS A 162 3.05 -8.09 -10.28
C LYS A 162 2.29 -8.57 -9.05
N LYS A 163 2.92 -9.43 -8.25
CA LYS A 163 2.44 -9.75 -6.90
C LYS A 163 2.44 -8.47 -6.06
N LEU A 164 1.42 -8.29 -5.22
CA LEU A 164 1.38 -7.19 -4.27
C LEU A 164 2.19 -7.53 -3.02
N THR A 165 2.95 -6.56 -2.53
CA THR A 165 3.66 -6.69 -1.25
C THR A 165 2.68 -6.73 -0.07
N LEU A 166 3.12 -7.20 1.10
CA LEU A 166 2.33 -7.17 2.33
C LEU A 166 1.80 -5.77 2.64
N GLN A 167 2.66 -4.75 2.50
CA GLN A 167 2.28 -3.36 2.71
C GLN A 167 1.22 -2.87 1.72
N GLU A 168 1.32 -3.25 0.44
CA GLU A 168 0.31 -2.90 -0.55
C GLU A 168 -1.04 -3.56 -0.25
N LYS A 169 -1.02 -4.84 0.15
CA LYS A 169 -2.24 -5.57 0.55
C LYS A 169 -2.90 -4.95 1.78
N GLU A 170 -2.11 -4.58 2.79
CA GLU A 170 -2.58 -3.93 4.00
C GLU A 170 -3.26 -2.58 3.69
N LYS A 171 -2.65 -1.75 2.84
CA LYS A 171 -3.26 -0.50 2.37
C LYS A 171 -4.61 -0.72 1.70
N ILE A 172 -4.74 -1.76 0.87
CA ILE A 172 -6.00 -2.12 0.22
C ILE A 172 -7.04 -2.56 1.26
N ARG A 173 -6.65 -3.40 2.22
CA ARG A 173 -7.53 -3.86 3.31
C ARG A 173 -8.02 -2.70 4.16
N LEU A 174 -7.12 -1.83 4.61
CA LEU A 174 -7.44 -0.64 5.39
C LEU A 174 -8.39 0.30 4.63
N LYS A 175 -8.14 0.54 3.35
CA LYS A 175 -9.05 1.35 2.52
C LYS A 175 -10.44 0.73 2.41
N LYS A 176 -10.55 -0.59 2.20
CA LYS A 176 -11.84 -1.29 2.17
C LYS A 176 -12.57 -1.18 3.51
N PHE A 177 -11.85 -1.40 4.61
CA PHE A 177 -12.35 -1.27 5.97
C PHE A 177 -12.90 0.14 6.25
N LEU A 178 -12.12 1.19 5.98
CA LEU A 178 -12.54 2.58 6.19
C LEU A 178 -13.75 2.96 5.31
N ASN A 179 -13.79 2.51 4.06
CA ASN A 179 -14.94 2.76 3.20
C ASN A 179 -16.23 2.14 3.76
N GLN A 180 -16.16 0.94 4.32
CA GLN A 180 -17.31 0.28 4.94
C GLN A 180 -17.80 0.99 6.20
N GLN A 181 -16.91 1.70 6.91
CA GLN A 181 -17.25 2.46 8.10
C GLN A 181 -17.81 3.86 7.83
N SER A 182 -17.79 4.34 6.59
CA SER A 182 -18.37 5.66 6.26
C SER A 182 -19.84 5.77 6.65
N LYS A 183 -20.55 4.62 6.73
CA LYS A 183 -21.93 4.52 7.22
C LYS A 183 -22.07 4.70 8.74
N ASN A 184 -21.03 4.39 9.51
CA ASN A 184 -21.01 4.50 10.97
C ASN A 184 -20.74 5.95 11.42
N ILE A 185 -20.15 6.77 10.54
CA ILE A 185 -19.88 8.18 10.85
C ILE A 185 -21.19 8.93 11.07
N ASN A 186 -21.31 9.56 12.24
CA ASN A 186 -22.49 10.33 12.62
C ASN A 186 -22.22 11.86 12.57
N PRO A 187 -22.77 12.60 11.59
CA PRO A 187 -22.63 14.05 11.47
C PRO A 187 -23.09 14.83 12.71
N ASP A 188 -24.07 14.27 13.44
CA ASP A 188 -24.66 14.91 14.62
C ASP A 188 -23.72 14.84 15.84
N ASN A 189 -22.64 14.04 15.77
CA ASN A 189 -21.61 13.99 16.80
C ASN A 189 -20.70 15.23 16.80
N ALA A 190 -20.97 16.26 15.98
CA ALA A 190 -20.18 17.49 15.94
C ALA A 190 -20.03 18.14 17.32
N ASP A 191 -21.10 18.20 18.11
CA ASP A 191 -21.06 18.78 19.46
C ASP A 191 -20.30 17.89 20.45
N LEU A 192 -20.41 16.56 20.31
CA LEU A 192 -19.63 15.60 21.09
C LEU A 192 -18.13 15.76 20.81
N ILE A 193 -17.74 15.92 19.55
CA ILE A 193 -16.35 16.19 19.15
C ILE A 193 -15.92 17.57 19.66
N LEU A 194 -16.76 18.59 19.55
CA LEU A 194 -16.45 19.95 20.03
C LEU A 194 -16.19 19.98 21.55
N SER A 195 -16.88 19.13 22.33
CA SER A 195 -16.69 19.01 23.77
C SER A 195 -15.25 18.64 24.19
N PHE A 196 -14.45 18.09 23.27
CA PHE A 196 -13.04 17.77 23.52
C PHE A 196 -12.15 19.01 23.71
N LEU A 197 -12.64 20.21 23.36
CA LEU A 197 -11.97 21.46 23.74
C LEU A 197 -11.78 21.59 25.27
N TYR A 198 -12.63 20.94 26.06
CA TYR A 198 -12.55 20.92 27.53
C TYR A 198 -11.76 19.73 28.08
N LYS A 199 -11.24 18.86 27.20
CA LYS A 199 -10.51 17.63 27.53
C LYS A 199 -9.13 17.57 26.89
N LEU A 200 -8.58 18.72 26.47
CA LEU A 200 -7.26 18.78 25.86
C LEU A 200 -6.20 18.31 26.87
N PRO A 201 -5.25 17.42 26.48
CA PRO A 201 -4.12 17.03 27.32
C PRO A 201 -3.34 18.21 27.91
N THR A 202 -3.24 19.30 27.13
CA THR A 202 -2.55 20.54 27.52
C THR A 202 -3.15 21.22 28.76
N ILE A 203 -4.39 20.89 29.15
CA ILE A 203 -5.00 21.37 30.39
C ILE A 203 -4.24 20.80 31.61
N GLU A 204 -3.89 19.51 31.59
CA GLU A 204 -3.08 18.90 32.65
C GLU A 204 -1.64 19.41 32.62
N TRP A 205 -1.08 19.66 31.42
CA TRP A 205 0.27 20.21 31.28
C TRP A 205 0.36 21.60 31.89
N GLU A 206 -0.65 22.44 31.68
CA GLU A 206 -0.71 23.78 32.26
C GLU A 206 -0.88 23.73 33.80
N LYS A 207 -1.58 22.72 34.33
CA LYS A 207 -1.62 22.48 35.79
C LYS A 207 -0.25 22.08 36.32
N ARG A 208 0.43 21.13 35.66
CA ARG A 208 1.79 20.69 36.03
C ARG A 208 2.77 21.85 36.00
N ARG A 209 2.71 22.69 34.95
CA ARG A 209 3.48 23.94 34.85
C ARG A 209 3.22 24.89 36.03
N LYS A 210 1.96 25.12 36.40
CA LYS A 210 1.60 25.97 37.55
C LYS A 210 2.08 25.39 38.89
N ASN A 211 2.19 24.06 38.98
CA ASN A 211 2.71 23.34 40.12
C ASN A 211 4.25 23.27 40.16
N GLY A 212 4.94 23.98 39.25
CA GLY A 212 6.39 24.13 39.27
C GLY A 212 7.16 23.20 38.33
N ASP A 213 6.46 22.44 37.48
CA ASP A 213 7.10 21.70 36.39
C ASP A 213 7.73 22.68 35.40
N LYS A 214 9.06 22.64 35.31
CA LYS A 214 9.86 23.57 34.48
C LYS A 214 10.00 23.09 33.04
N GLU A 215 9.66 21.83 32.76
CA GLU A 215 9.76 21.29 31.40
C GLU A 215 8.72 21.96 30.49
N PHE A 216 7.55 22.28 31.05
CA PHE A 216 6.52 23.02 30.35
C PHE A 216 6.75 24.53 30.36
N THR A 217 6.68 25.13 29.18
CA THR A 217 6.56 26.58 29.01
C THR A 217 5.20 26.91 28.37
N LYS A 218 4.74 28.15 28.56
CA LYS A 218 3.50 28.61 27.90
C LYS A 218 3.58 28.48 26.38
N GLU A 219 4.77 28.67 25.81
CA GLU A 219 5.03 28.51 24.38
C GLU A 219 4.87 27.05 23.94
N LYS A 220 5.58 26.12 24.61
CA LYS A 220 5.53 24.67 24.31
C LYS A 220 4.09 24.16 24.37
N ILE A 221 3.36 24.48 25.44
CA ILE A 221 1.96 24.10 25.63
C ILE A 221 1.08 24.71 24.54
N GLY A 222 1.22 26.01 24.27
CA GLY A 222 0.38 26.73 23.31
C GLY A 222 0.49 26.20 21.87
N LEU A 223 1.66 25.72 21.47
CA LEU A 223 1.87 25.10 20.15
C LEU A 223 1.06 23.81 19.99
N ILE A 224 1.15 22.91 20.97
CA ILE A 224 0.40 21.66 20.94
C ILE A 224 -1.10 21.94 21.09
N GLU A 225 -1.49 22.84 21.97
CA GLU A 225 -2.89 23.21 22.17
C GLU A 225 -3.52 23.73 20.87
N THR A 226 -2.81 24.58 20.14
CA THR A 226 -3.26 25.11 18.84
C THR A 226 -3.44 23.97 17.82
N LEU A 227 -2.47 23.05 17.70
CA LEU A 227 -2.60 21.89 16.82
C LEU A 227 -3.81 21.02 17.16
N LEU A 228 -4.06 20.77 18.44
CA LEU A 228 -5.20 19.95 18.88
C LEU A 228 -6.54 20.63 18.61
N LYS A 229 -6.62 21.95 18.80
CA LYS A 229 -7.81 22.76 18.46
C LYS A 229 -8.10 22.74 16.96
N ASP A 230 -7.07 22.93 16.13
CA ASP A 230 -7.20 22.86 14.67
C ASP A 230 -7.62 21.46 14.20
N TYR A 231 -7.11 20.43 14.89
CA TYR A 231 -7.49 19.04 14.65
C TYR A 231 -8.96 18.77 14.99
N ILE A 232 -9.47 19.25 16.14
CA ILE A 232 -10.89 19.17 16.49
C ILE A 232 -11.76 19.79 15.39
N ASN A 233 -11.43 21.00 14.95
CA ASN A 233 -12.16 21.69 13.88
C ASN A 233 -12.15 20.90 12.56
N THR A 234 -11.00 20.30 12.23
CA THR A 234 -10.85 19.41 11.07
C THR A 234 -11.76 18.18 11.20
N LEU A 235 -11.79 17.54 12.37
CA LEU A 235 -12.64 16.37 12.62
C LEU A 235 -14.12 16.70 12.53
N ILE A 236 -14.58 17.82 13.07
CA ILE A 236 -15.97 18.27 12.96
C ILE A 236 -16.38 18.38 11.49
N LYS A 237 -15.54 19.03 10.66
CA LYS A 237 -15.79 19.15 9.22
C LYS A 237 -15.86 17.77 8.54
N LEU A 238 -14.86 16.92 8.77
CA LEU A 238 -14.77 15.61 8.10
C LEU A 238 -15.87 14.63 8.54
N THR A 239 -16.34 14.75 9.79
CA THR A 239 -17.46 13.99 10.36
C THR A 239 -18.77 14.39 9.67
N LYS A 240 -19.01 15.70 9.47
CA LYS A 240 -20.16 16.19 8.69
C LYS A 240 -20.15 15.69 7.24
N GLU A 241 -18.97 15.58 6.64
CA GLU A 241 -18.80 15.05 5.28
C GLU A 241 -18.87 13.51 5.19
N LYS A 242 -18.98 12.79 6.31
CA LYS A 242 -18.96 11.31 6.40
C LYS A 242 -17.74 10.65 5.73
N LYS A 243 -16.57 11.30 5.77
CA LYS A 243 -15.36 10.81 5.09
C LYS A 243 -14.45 10.02 6.04
N ALA A 244 -14.79 8.76 6.31
CA ALA A 244 -14.00 7.86 7.18
C ALA A 244 -12.50 7.82 6.82
N SER A 245 -12.17 7.66 5.53
CA SER A 245 -10.78 7.68 5.06
C SER A 245 -10.07 9.01 5.36
N SER A 246 -10.78 10.14 5.28
CA SER A 246 -10.19 11.45 5.56
C SER A 246 -10.03 11.67 7.07
N ILE A 247 -10.98 11.20 7.88
CA ILE A 247 -10.87 11.22 9.35
C ILE A 247 -9.63 10.43 9.77
N PHE A 248 -9.46 9.19 9.31
CA PHE A 248 -8.28 8.39 9.63
C PHE A 248 -6.97 9.05 9.20
N ASN A 249 -6.90 9.58 7.97
CA ASN A 249 -5.71 10.29 7.49
C ASN A 249 -5.43 11.60 8.25
N SER A 250 -6.42 12.19 8.93
CA SER A 250 -6.19 13.39 9.75
C SER A 250 -5.38 13.08 11.01
N ILE A 251 -5.47 11.84 11.53
CA ILE A 251 -4.66 11.35 12.66
C ILE A 251 -3.17 11.41 12.29
N LYS A 252 -2.81 10.80 11.15
CA LYS A 252 -1.45 10.85 10.60
C LYS A 252 -0.91 12.27 10.52
N LYS A 253 -1.73 13.21 10.02
CA LYS A 253 -1.30 14.61 9.86
C LYS A 253 -1.01 15.26 11.21
N LEU A 254 -1.86 15.03 12.21
CA LEU A 254 -1.64 15.53 13.56
C LEU A 254 -0.36 14.93 14.16
N VAL A 255 -0.21 13.60 14.14
CA VAL A 255 0.96 12.91 14.70
C VAL A 255 2.26 13.41 14.07
N LEU A 256 2.32 13.49 12.74
CA LEU A 256 3.50 14.03 12.03
C LEU A 256 3.74 15.52 12.31
N ALA A 257 2.70 16.30 12.59
CA ALA A 257 2.88 17.70 12.99
C ALA A 257 3.53 17.78 14.38
N ILE A 258 3.15 16.88 15.30
CA ILE A 258 3.73 16.87 16.63
C ILE A 258 5.16 16.28 16.64
N ASN A 259 5.44 15.23 15.87
CA ASN A 259 6.82 14.73 15.65
C ASN A 259 7.77 15.85 15.19
N LYS A 260 7.27 16.84 14.43
CA LYS A 260 8.08 17.99 13.98
C LYS A 260 8.32 19.04 15.05
N ILE A 261 7.47 19.09 16.08
CA ILE A 261 7.59 20.04 17.19
C ILE A 261 8.51 19.45 18.25
N ASN A 262 8.34 18.18 18.63
CA ASN A 262 9.03 17.62 19.80
C ASN A 262 10.56 17.84 19.79
N PRO A 263 11.29 17.52 18.70
CA PRO A 263 12.74 17.71 18.63
C PRO A 263 13.19 19.18 18.69
N LYS A 264 12.32 20.14 18.35
CA LYS A 264 12.64 21.58 18.38
C LYS A 264 12.61 22.16 19.79
N TYR A 265 11.99 21.44 20.73
CA TYR A 265 11.72 21.89 22.08
C TYR A 265 12.26 20.89 23.11
N ASP A 266 13.42 20.31 22.81
CA ASP A 266 14.19 19.41 23.68
C ASP A 266 13.43 18.14 24.11
N TYR A 267 12.59 17.61 23.21
CA TYR A 267 11.86 16.35 23.44
C TYR A 267 10.95 16.35 24.68
N PHE A 268 10.37 17.51 25.03
CA PHE A 268 9.49 17.68 26.19
C PHE A 268 8.25 16.77 26.24
N ILE A 269 7.89 16.10 25.13
CA ILE A 269 6.84 15.08 25.10
C ILE A 269 7.45 13.71 25.41
N GLU A 270 7.39 13.34 26.68
CA GLU A 270 7.88 12.07 27.20
C GLU A 270 6.73 11.04 27.32
N THR A 271 6.93 9.99 28.10
CA THR A 271 5.99 8.85 28.23
C THR A 271 4.59 9.29 28.64
N MET A 272 4.46 10.17 29.65
CA MET A 272 3.16 10.58 30.17
C MET A 272 2.38 11.42 29.17
N GLU A 273 3.01 12.41 28.55
CA GLU A 273 2.39 13.28 27.54
C GLU A 273 1.96 12.45 26.32
N ARG A 274 2.80 11.49 25.91
CA ARG A 274 2.46 10.57 24.83
C ARG A 274 1.19 9.80 25.14
N GLU A 275 1.07 9.22 26.33
CA GLU A 275 -0.14 8.49 26.74
C GLU A 275 -1.37 9.39 26.74
N GLU A 276 -1.29 10.60 27.29
CA GLU A 276 -2.40 11.55 27.31
C GLU A 276 -2.85 11.95 25.89
N LEU A 277 -1.90 12.18 24.98
CA LEU A 277 -2.17 12.51 23.57
C LEU A 277 -2.76 11.34 22.80
N CYS A 278 -2.23 10.13 23.02
CA CYS A 278 -2.72 8.92 22.36
C CYS A 278 -4.15 8.63 22.83
N GLN A 279 -4.41 8.73 24.13
CA GLN A 279 -5.75 8.56 24.69
C GLN A 279 -6.73 9.59 24.11
N PHE A 280 -6.34 10.88 24.09
CA PHE A 280 -7.16 11.94 23.50
C PHE A 280 -7.51 11.67 22.03
N ILE A 281 -6.53 11.30 21.21
CA ILE A 281 -6.73 11.00 19.78
C ILE A 281 -7.62 9.78 19.60
N ASN A 282 -7.43 8.72 20.41
CA ASN A 282 -8.23 7.51 20.34
C ASN A 282 -9.70 7.78 20.69
N ASP A 283 -9.95 8.55 21.74
CA ASP A 283 -11.29 8.84 22.22
C ASP A 283 -12.06 9.76 21.26
N ILE A 284 -11.42 10.81 20.76
CA ILE A 284 -12.10 11.75 19.85
C ILE A 284 -12.43 11.10 18.50
N ILE A 285 -11.57 10.18 18.02
CA ILE A 285 -11.83 9.45 16.78
C ILE A 285 -13.02 8.50 16.93
N ARG A 286 -13.14 7.80 18.06
CA ARG A 286 -14.29 6.92 18.33
C ARG A 286 -15.59 7.71 18.35
N ASN A 287 -15.56 8.95 18.84
CA ASN A 287 -16.71 9.86 18.80
C ASN A 287 -17.09 10.35 17.39
N THR A 288 -16.26 10.14 16.37
CA THR A 288 -16.70 10.33 14.97
C THR A 288 -17.63 9.21 14.49
N GLY A 289 -17.65 8.08 15.18
CA GLY A 289 -18.30 6.83 14.76
C GLY A 289 -17.37 5.85 14.03
N LEU A 290 -16.08 6.15 13.92
CA LEU A 290 -15.10 5.15 13.51
C LEU A 290 -14.90 4.09 14.59
N GLU A 291 -14.94 2.84 14.19
CA GLU A 291 -14.85 1.69 15.07
C GLU A 291 -13.50 0.99 14.87
N PHE A 292 -12.69 0.94 15.91
CA PHE A 292 -11.47 0.15 15.95
C PHE A 292 -11.54 -0.78 17.16
N GLU A 293 -10.69 -1.81 17.21
CA GLU A 293 -10.55 -2.62 18.41
C GLU A 293 -10.26 -1.72 19.62
N ALA A 294 -10.80 -2.09 20.80
CA ALA A 294 -10.75 -1.25 21.99
C ALA A 294 -9.32 -0.81 22.33
N ASN A 295 -8.35 -1.71 22.18
CA ASN A 295 -6.95 -1.50 22.52
C ASN A 295 -6.08 -1.06 21.31
N PHE A 296 -6.68 -0.74 20.17
CA PHE A 296 -5.93 -0.32 18.98
C PHE A 296 -5.45 1.13 19.15
N ASP A 297 -4.13 1.33 19.14
CA ASP A 297 -3.50 2.65 19.15
C ASP A 297 -3.42 3.23 17.73
N LEU A 298 -4.30 4.18 17.45
CA LEU A 298 -4.39 4.84 16.14
C LEU A 298 -3.17 5.70 15.78
N THR A 299 -2.26 5.95 16.72
CA THR A 299 -1.09 6.81 16.51
C THR A 299 0.19 6.02 16.25
N GLU A 300 0.20 4.73 16.59
CA GLU A 300 1.40 3.90 16.68
C GLU A 300 2.23 3.91 15.38
N GLU A 301 1.59 3.80 14.22
CA GLU A 301 2.26 3.74 12.91
C GLU A 301 3.14 4.97 12.60
N TRP A 302 2.79 6.15 13.11
CA TRP A 302 3.46 7.42 12.75
C TRP A 302 4.17 8.09 13.91
N ARG A 303 4.08 7.54 15.11
CA ARG A 303 4.62 8.14 16.32
C ARG A 303 6.14 7.95 16.38
N GLU A 304 6.87 9.07 16.32
CA GLU A 304 8.34 9.14 16.47
C GLU A 304 8.82 9.97 17.67
N TRP A 305 7.96 10.86 18.19
CA TRP A 305 8.09 11.69 19.40
C TRP A 305 9.07 11.10 20.39
#